data_AF-W4KC12-F1
#
_entry.id   AF-W4KC12-F1
#
_cell.length_a   1.000
_cell.length_b   1.000
_cell.length_c   1.000
_cell.angle_alpha   90.00
_cell.angle_beta   90.00
_cell.angle_gamma   90.00
#
_symmetry.space_group_name_H-M   'P 1'
#
loop_
_entity.id
_entity.type
_entity.pdbx_description
1 polymer ?
#
loop_
_entity_poly.entity_id
_entity_poly.type
_entity_poly.pdbx_seq_one_letter_code
_entity_poly.pdbx_strand_id
1 'polypeptide(L)' 'IKRSLNAFMLFRRHVTSQRKSMFEKIEKDHSNISKLVGSMWQEMTMMERDPWFAAAATEKRLHQKRHPDYKFTP' A
#
# COMPACT_ATOMS: atom_id res chain seq x y z
N ILE A 1 10.96 11.00 9.40
CA ILE A 1 10.03 9.87 9.62
C ILE A 1 9.27 9.60 8.32
N LYS A 2 9.25 8.36 7.83
CA LYS A 2 8.53 7.99 6.58
C LYS A 2 7.02 8.09 6.81
N ARG A 3 6.23 8.43 5.79
CA ARG A 3 4.76 8.51 5.89
C ARG A 3 4.18 7.14 6.24
N SER A 4 3.10 7.12 7.04
CA SER A 4 2.29 5.90 7.22
C SER A 4 1.70 5.44 5.89
N LEU A 5 1.65 4.13 5.66
CA LEU A 5 1.09 3.57 4.43
C LEU A 5 -0.43 3.69 4.43
N ASN A 6 -1.00 4.10 3.29
CA ASN A 6 -2.44 4.06 3.06
C ASN A 6 -2.89 2.66 2.59
N ALA A 7 -4.21 2.46 2.44
CA ALA A 7 -4.79 1.17 2.08
C ALA A 7 -4.21 0.61 0.77
N PHE A 8 -4.13 1.45 -0.27
CA PHE A 8 -3.54 1.05 -1.56
C PHE A 8 -2.07 0.67 -1.45
N MET A 9 -1.27 1.42 -0.67
CA MET A 9 0.15 1.12 -0.50
C MET A 9 0.39 -0.16 0.29
N LEU A 10 -0.49 -0.49 1.25
CA LEU A 10 -0.49 -1.77 1.94
C LEU A 10 -0.83 -2.92 0.98
N PHE A 11 -1.87 -2.75 0.16
CA PHE A 11 -2.25 -3.72 -0.86
C PHE A 11 -1.14 -3.93 -1.90
N ARG A 12 -0.55 -2.85 -2.42
CA ARG A 12 0.58 -2.93 -3.36
C ARG A 12 1.76 -3.67 -2.76
N ARG A 13 2.12 -3.37 -1.51
CA ARG A 13 3.17 -4.09 -0.79
C ARG A 13 2.84 -5.58 -0.70
N HIS A 14 1.60 -5.92 -0.39
CA HIS A 14 1.17 -7.31 -0.34
C HIS A 14 1.28 -8.01 -1.69
N VAL A 15 0.71 -7.45 -2.76
CA VAL A 15 0.74 -8.03 -4.12
C VAL A 15 2.17 -8.19 -4.63
N THR A 16 2.99 -7.16 -4.49
CA THR A 16 4.41 -7.21 -4.90
C THR A 16 5.21 -8.19 -4.07
N SER A 17 4.89 -8.40 -2.78
CA SER A 17 5.55 -9.41 -1.94
C SER A 17 5.15 -10.84 -2.31
N GLN A 18 3.85 -11.08 -2.56
CA GLN A 18 3.33 -12.38 -2.97
C GLN A 18 3.85 -12.80 -4.35
N ARG A 19 3.94 -11.85 -5.28
CA ARG A 19 4.33 -12.11 -6.68
C ARG A 19 5.71 -11.54 -7.01
N LYS A 20 6.60 -11.45 -6.02
CA LYS A 20 7.92 -10.83 -6.16
C LYS A 20 8.70 -11.40 -7.35
N SER A 21 8.77 -12.73 -7.45
CA SER A 21 9.47 -13.43 -8.54
C SER A 21 8.83 -13.21 -9.91
N MET A 22 7.52 -13.01 -9.97
CA MET A 22 6.80 -12.70 -11.21
C MET A 22 7.10 -11.27 -11.66
N PHE A 23 6.99 -10.30 -10.75
CA PHE A 23 7.30 -8.91 -11.07
C PHE A 23 8.77 -8.71 -11.42
N GLU A 24 9.72 -9.29 -10.68
CA GLU A 24 11.15 -9.17 -11.01
C GLU A 24 11.52 -9.74 -12.39
N LYS A 25 10.75 -10.71 -12.89
CA LYS A 25 10.93 -11.30 -14.22
C LYS A 25 10.21 -10.54 -15.33
N ILE A 26 9.01 -10.04 -15.06
CA ILE A 26 8.11 -9.44 -16.07
C ILE A 26 8.31 -7.92 -16.18
N GLU A 27 8.49 -7.23 -15.06
CA GLU A 27 8.52 -5.77 -15.04
C GLU A 27 9.31 -5.23 -13.83
N LYS A 28 10.45 -4.57 -14.10
CA LYS A 28 11.28 -3.94 -13.08
C LYS A 28 10.88 -2.47 -12.82
N ASP A 29 10.14 -1.85 -13.73
CA ASP A 29 9.67 -0.48 -13.59
C ASP A 29 8.52 -0.40 -12.57
N HIS A 30 8.81 0.23 -11.44
CA HIS A 30 7.84 0.49 -10.38
C HIS A 30 6.63 1.31 -10.84
N SER A 31 6.76 2.09 -11.91
CA SER A 31 5.67 2.86 -12.53
C SER A 31 4.64 1.92 -13.15
N ASN A 32 5.10 0.96 -13.95
CA ASN A 32 4.23 -0.02 -14.61
C ASN A 32 3.61 -1.00 -13.60
N ILE A 33 4.37 -1.42 -12.57
CA ILE A 33 3.82 -2.20 -11.45
C ILE A 33 2.68 -1.44 -10.78
N SER A 34 2.86 -0.13 -10.55
CA SER A 34 1.83 0.68 -9.88
C SER A 34 0.58 0.88 -10.74
N LYS A 35 0.73 0.96 -12.07
CA LYS A 35 -0.41 0.95 -13.00
C LYS A 35 -1.18 -0.37 -12.92
N LEU A 36 -0.49 -1.52 -13.01
CA LEU A 36 -1.13 -2.84 -12.94
C LEU A 36 -1.86 -3.06 -11.61
N VAL A 37 -1.17 -2.82 -10.50
CA VAL A 37 -1.77 -2.95 -9.16
C VAL A 37 -2.90 -1.93 -8.97
N GLY A 38 -2.81 -0.76 -9.60
CA GLY A 38 -3.88 0.23 -9.65
C GLY A 38 -5.14 -0.32 -10.30
N SER A 39 -5.03 -0.96 -11.46
CA SER A 39 -6.14 -1.64 -12.13
C SER A 39 -6.74 -2.74 -11.26
N MET A 40 -5.90 -3.62 -10.69
CA MET A 40 -6.35 -4.68 -9.78
C MET A 40 -7.12 -4.10 -8.58
N TRP A 41 -6.60 -3.03 -7.98
CA TRP A 41 -7.26 -2.35 -6.88
C TRP A 41 -8.61 -1.80 -7.31
N GLN A 42 -8.73 -1.19 -8.48
CA GLN A 42 -9.98 -0.66 -9.02
C GLN A 42 -11.03 -1.74 -9.33
N GLU A 43 -10.60 -2.94 -9.69
CA GLU A 43 -11.48 -4.09 -9.95
C GLU A 43 -11.98 -4.77 -8.66
N MET A 44 -11.24 -4.64 -7.55
CA MET A 44 -11.67 -5.21 -6.26
C MET A 44 -12.98 -4.58 -5.75
N THR A 45 -13.82 -5.42 -5.16
CA THR A 45 -15.03 -5.01 -4.46
C THR A 45 -14.72 -4.26 -3.16
N MET A 46 -15.69 -3.52 -2.65
CA MET A 46 -15.53 -2.81 -1.38
C MET A 46 -15.22 -3.77 -0.21
N MET A 47 -15.81 -4.97 -0.21
CA MET A 47 -15.54 -6.00 0.80
C MET A 47 -14.08 -6.47 0.77
N GLU A 48 -13.49 -6.61 -0.41
CA GLU A 48 -12.07 -6.99 -0.54
C GLU A 48 -11.12 -5.85 -0.17
N ARG A 49 -11.57 -4.58 -0.34
CA ARG A 49 -10.79 -3.40 0.05
C ARG A 49 -10.89 -3.07 1.54
N ASP A 50 -11.99 -3.41 2.18
CA ASP A 50 -12.28 -3.15 3.60
C ASP A 50 -11.13 -3.53 4.56
N PRO A 51 -10.54 -4.75 4.50
CA PRO A 51 -9.42 -5.11 5.37
C PRO A 51 -8.20 -4.19 5.19
N TRP A 52 -7.96 -3.68 3.98
CA TRP A 52 -6.86 -2.75 3.70
C TRP A 52 -7.13 -1.35 4.27
N PHE A 53 -8.38 -0.91 4.27
CA PHE A 53 -8.78 0.34 4.92
C PHE A 53 -8.65 0.23 6.44
N ALA A 54 -9.10 -0.87 7.04
CA ALA A 54 -8.94 -1.14 8.47
C ALA A 54 -7.45 -1.21 8.88
N ALA A 55 -6.62 -1.89 8.07
CA ALA A 55 -5.18 -1.95 8.29
C ALA A 55 -4.52 -0.57 8.16
N ALA A 56 -4.91 0.25 7.18
CA ALA A 56 -4.38 1.61 7.01
C ALA A 56 -4.77 2.53 8.17
N ALA A 57 -5.99 2.42 8.68
CA ALA A 57 -6.42 3.16 9.88
C ALA A 57 -5.57 2.77 11.10
N THR A 58 -5.29 1.47 11.24
CA THR A 58 -4.42 0.95 12.31
C THR A 58 -2.98 1.46 12.16
N GLU A 59 -2.41 1.40 10.97
CA GLU A 59 -1.05 1.89 10.68
C GLU A 59 -0.93 3.38 10.95
N LYS A 60 -1.92 4.19 10.55
CA LYS A 60 -1.97 5.62 10.83
C LYS A 60 -1.97 5.89 12.35
N ARG A 61 -2.80 5.17 13.10
CA ARG A 61 -2.88 5.30 14.58
C ARG A 61 -1.55 4.91 15.25
N LEU A 62 -0.95 3.80 14.82
CA LEU A 62 0.34 3.35 15.34
C LEU A 62 1.46 4.35 15.03
N HIS A 63 1.46 4.90 13.81
CA HIS A 63 2.42 5.91 13.39
C HIS A 63 2.29 7.18 14.23
N GLN A 64 1.07 7.67 14.44
CA GLN A 64 0.80 8.83 15.31
C GLN A 64 1.23 8.57 16.75
N LYS A 65 0.95 7.38 17.29
CA LYS A 65 1.38 7.01 18.66
C LYS A 65 2.90 6.94 18.80
N ARG A 66 3.60 6.39 17.78
CA ARG A 66 5.07 6.26 17.78
C ARG A 66 5.77 7.58 17.52
N HIS A 67 5.11 8.47 16.77
CA HIS A 67 5.66 9.74 16.36
C HIS A 67 4.63 10.87 16.61
N PRO A 68 4.41 11.24 17.89
CA PRO A 68 3.40 12.24 18.26
C PRO A 68 3.70 13.62 17.66
N ASP A 69 4.97 13.98 17.52
CA ASP A 69 5.42 15.25 16.94
C ASP A 69 5.56 15.20 15.41
N TYR A 70 5.13 14.10 14.77
CA TYR A 70 5.24 13.98 13.33
C TYR A 70 4.26 14.91 12.62
N LYS A 71 4.80 15.90 11.92
CA LYS A 71 4.10 16.71 10.95
C LYS A 71 4.70 16.45 9.57
N PHE A 72 3.83 16.18 8.59
CA PHE A 72 4.28 16.05 7.22
C PHE A 72 4.57 17.44 6.63
N THR A 73 5.82 17.66 6.25
CA THR A 73 6.26 18.85 5.50
C THR A 73 6.61 18.37 4.08
N PRO A 74 5.85 18.78 3.05
CA PRO A 74 6.08 18.37 1.67
C PRO A 74 7.38 18.89 1.09
#